data_AF-A0AAU8CGA1-F1
#
_entry.id   AF-A0AAU8CGA1-F1
#
_cell.length_a   1.000
_cell.length_b   1.000
_cell.length_c   1.000
_cell.angle_alpha   90.00
_cell.angle_beta   90.00
_cell.angle_gamma   90.00
#
_symmetry.space_group_name_H-M   'P 1'
#
loop_
_entity.id
_entity.type
_entity.pdbx_description
1 polymer ?
#
loop_
_entity_poly.entity_id
_entity_poly.type
_entity_poly.pdbx_seq_one_letter_code
_entity_poly.pdbx_strand_id
1 'polypeptide(L)'
;MVNRRGVIAAVLGFVYPGLGHVYLRRWVRAISWFLLALVTAALVVPESAYQAFQTDGLAGLMEASENLGPEVTLSLLVIRVLNVVDAYLVAVRDTASAVAERIPTPGSDGAAAGADAAGEPAECPECGKELDSDLDFCPWCTTRFDAPDDADSA
;
A
#
# COMPACT_ATOMS: atom_id res chain seq x y z
N MET A 1 11.08 16.96 3.08
CA MET A 1 11.30 15.99 4.18
C MET A 1 11.52 14.62 3.57
N VAL A 2 12.57 13.90 3.96
CA VAL A 2 12.92 12.59 3.38
C VAL A 2 11.97 11.51 3.93
N ASN A 3 11.36 10.70 3.06
CA ASN A 3 10.52 9.58 3.48
C ASN A 3 11.40 8.43 3.99
N ARG A 4 11.63 8.37 5.31
CA ARG A 4 12.47 7.35 5.96
C ARG A 4 12.03 5.92 5.64
N ARG A 5 10.71 5.67 5.63
CA ARG A 5 10.15 4.34 5.30
C ARG A 5 10.47 3.95 3.86
N GLY A 6 10.37 4.90 2.93
CA GLY A 6 10.75 4.70 1.53
C GLY A 6 12.23 4.44 1.34
N VAL A 7 13.11 5.16 2.04
CA VAL A 7 14.56 4.91 1.97
C VAL A 7 14.91 3.51 2.48
N ILE A 8 14.33 3.08 3.61
CA ILE A 8 14.54 1.73 4.14
C ILE A 8 14.03 0.68 3.15
N ALA A 9 12.83 0.86 2.61
CA ALA A 9 12.27 -0.06 1.62
C ALA A 9 13.14 -0.14 0.34
N ALA A 10 13.67 1.00 -0.13
CA ALA A 10 14.57 1.07 -1.27
C ALA A 10 15.89 0.33 -1.01
N VAL A 11 16.52 0.56 0.15
CA VAL A 11 17.76 -0.14 0.55
C VAL A 11 17.52 -1.64 0.65
N LEU A 12 16.41 -2.06 1.27
CA LEU A 12 16.07 -3.48 1.37
C LEU A 12 15.79 -4.11 -0.01
N GLY A 13 15.04 -3.43 -0.89
CA GLY A 13 14.83 -3.86 -2.27
C GLY A 13 16.14 -3.93 -3.07
N PHE A 14 17.11 -3.07 -2.75
CA PHE A 14 18.43 -3.14 -3.35
C PHE A 14 19.15 -4.39 -2.86
N VAL A 15 19.11 -4.74 -1.58
CA VAL A 15 19.78 -5.95 -1.06
C VAL A 15 19.24 -7.20 -1.74
N TYR A 16 17.93 -7.33 -1.85
CA TYR A 16 17.31 -8.48 -2.50
C TYR A 16 15.92 -8.15 -3.08
N PRO A 17 15.62 -8.60 -4.31
CA PRO A 17 14.33 -8.36 -4.94
C PRO A 17 13.17 -8.78 -4.03
N GLY A 18 12.25 -7.86 -3.80
CA GLY A 18 11.05 -8.10 -3.00
C GLY A 18 11.18 -7.78 -1.51
N LEU A 19 12.38 -7.69 -0.92
CA LEU A 19 12.53 -7.40 0.53
C LEU A 19 11.96 -6.04 0.93
N GLY A 20 12.09 -5.02 0.07
CA GLY A 20 11.46 -3.73 0.30
C GLY A 20 9.94 -3.82 0.44
N HIS A 21 9.30 -4.69 -0.36
CA HIS A 21 7.87 -4.94 -0.27
C HIS A 21 7.48 -5.80 0.93
N VAL A 22 8.33 -6.75 1.34
CA VAL A 22 8.13 -7.50 2.59
C VAL A 22 8.13 -6.56 3.80
N TYR A 23 9.07 -5.61 3.85
CA TYR A 23 9.11 -4.58 4.90
C TYR A 23 7.81 -3.75 4.93
N LEU A 24 7.29 -3.39 3.75
CA LEU A 24 6.01 -2.69 3.60
C LEU A 24 4.78 -3.62 3.75
N ARG A 25 4.98 -4.92 4.04
CA ARG A 25 3.95 -5.96 4.13
C ARG A 25 3.07 -6.11 2.88
N ARG A 26 3.60 -5.77 1.70
CA ARG A 26 2.93 -5.91 0.39
C ARG A 26 3.28 -7.27 -0.23
N TRP A 27 2.68 -8.34 0.29
CA TRP A 27 3.02 -9.74 -0.06
C TRP A 27 2.92 -10.07 -1.55
N VAL A 28 1.83 -9.68 -2.22
CA VAL A 28 1.65 -9.95 -3.66
C VAL A 28 2.81 -9.35 -4.47
N ARG A 29 3.17 -8.08 -4.21
CA ARG A 29 4.30 -7.43 -4.89
C ARG A 29 5.63 -8.07 -4.55
N ALA A 30 5.84 -8.43 -3.29
CA ALA A 30 7.07 -9.12 -2.88
C ALA A 30 7.26 -10.42 -3.68
N ILE A 31 6.20 -11.23 -3.75
CA ILE A 31 6.21 -12.49 -4.52
C ILE A 31 6.38 -12.20 -6.01
N SER A 32 5.66 -11.24 -6.59
CA SER A 32 5.78 -10.90 -8.02
C SER A 32 7.20 -10.47 -8.38
N TRP A 33 7.83 -9.59 -7.59
CA TRP A 33 9.20 -9.15 -7.86
C TRP A 33 10.23 -10.24 -7.64
N PHE A 34 10.03 -11.08 -6.63
CA PHE A 34 10.88 -12.25 -6.40
C PHE A 34 10.81 -13.24 -7.57
N LEU A 35 9.60 -13.61 -7.99
CA LEU A 35 9.40 -14.52 -9.12
C LEU A 35 9.93 -13.93 -10.42
N LEU A 36 9.68 -12.63 -10.67
CA LEU A 36 10.22 -11.94 -11.85
C LEU A 36 11.75 -12.00 -11.86
N ALA A 37 12.39 -11.72 -10.73
CA ALA A 37 13.85 -11.80 -10.61
C ALA A 37 14.37 -13.23 -10.85
N LEU A 38 13.69 -14.25 -10.31
CA LEU A 38 14.03 -15.66 -10.56
C LEU A 38 13.88 -16.05 -12.04
N VAL A 39 12.77 -15.68 -12.66
CA VAL A 39 12.51 -15.96 -14.08
C VAL A 39 13.55 -15.25 -14.95
N THR A 40 13.84 -13.98 -14.70
CA THR A 40 14.87 -13.29 -15.48
C THR A 40 16.26 -13.87 -15.25
N ALA A 41 16.62 -14.22 -14.01
CA ALA A 41 17.88 -14.91 -13.76
C ALA A 41 17.94 -16.23 -14.56
N ALA A 42 16.88 -17.04 -14.54
CA ALA A 42 16.82 -18.29 -15.31
C ALA A 42 16.92 -18.11 -16.83
N LEU A 43 16.42 -16.99 -17.37
CA LEU A 43 16.45 -16.72 -18.81
C LEU A 43 17.77 -16.12 -19.29
N VAL A 44 18.47 -15.40 -18.41
CA VAL A 44 19.60 -14.53 -18.80
C VAL A 44 20.94 -15.07 -18.29
N VAL A 45 20.96 -15.81 -17.18
CA VAL A 45 22.20 -16.40 -16.65
C VAL A 45 22.61 -17.60 -17.50
N PRO A 46 23.87 -17.69 -17.95
CA PRO A 46 24.34 -18.78 -18.80
C PRO A 46 24.45 -20.10 -18.04
N GLU A 47 24.27 -21.22 -18.77
CA GLU A 47 24.39 -22.58 -18.24
C GLU A 47 25.73 -22.84 -17.55
N SER A 48 26.81 -22.21 -18.03
CA SER A 48 28.14 -22.30 -17.42
C SER A 48 28.18 -21.85 -15.96
N ALA A 49 27.40 -20.84 -15.58
CA ALA A 49 27.34 -20.37 -14.20
C ALA A 49 26.64 -21.40 -13.29
N TYR A 50 25.64 -22.12 -13.81
CA TYR A 50 24.97 -23.20 -13.09
C TYR A 50 25.87 -24.42 -12.91
N GLN A 51 26.65 -24.76 -13.94
CA GLN A 51 27.64 -25.84 -13.84
C GLN A 51 28.75 -25.48 -12.84
N ALA A 52 29.27 -24.25 -12.87
CA ALA A 52 30.28 -23.77 -11.92
C ALA A 52 29.79 -23.81 -10.46
N PHE A 53 28.51 -23.48 -10.23
CA PHE A 53 27.89 -23.65 -8.91
C PHE A 53 27.78 -25.11 -8.48
N GLN A 54 27.48 -26.03 -9.38
CA GLN A 54 27.42 -27.46 -9.05
C GLN A 54 28.80 -28.04 -8.72
N THR A 55 29.86 -27.55 -9.37
CA THR A 55 31.23 -28.05 -9.16
C THR A 55 31.90 -27.46 -7.92
N ASP A 56 31.84 -26.14 -7.75
CA ASP A 56 32.60 -25.40 -6.73
C ASP A 56 31.72 -24.54 -5.80
N GLY A 57 30.40 -24.72 -5.85
CA GLY A 57 29.46 -24.02 -4.97
C GLY A 57 29.48 -22.50 -5.15
N LEU A 58 29.50 -21.77 -4.04
CA LEU A 58 29.53 -20.31 -4.05
C LEU A 58 30.81 -19.75 -4.70
N ALA A 59 31.95 -20.43 -4.61
CA ALA A 59 33.20 -19.97 -5.20
C ALA A 59 33.13 -20.00 -6.74
N GLY A 60 32.66 -21.12 -7.31
CA GLY A 60 32.46 -21.25 -8.76
C GLY A 60 31.43 -20.27 -9.30
N LEU A 61 30.36 -19.99 -8.55
CA LEU A 61 29.39 -18.96 -8.92
C LEU A 61 30.02 -17.55 -8.94
N MET A 62 30.93 -17.26 -7.99
CA MET A 62 31.61 -15.97 -7.90
C MET A 62 32.56 -15.77 -9.09
N GLU A 63 33.35 -16.79 -9.45
CA GLU A 63 34.21 -16.78 -10.63
C GLU A 63 33.41 -16.67 -11.94
N ALA A 64 32.30 -17.40 -12.06
CA ALA A 64 31.41 -17.27 -13.21
C ALA A 64 30.79 -15.88 -13.32
N SER A 65 30.55 -15.21 -12.19
CA SER A 65 29.97 -13.85 -12.16
C SER A 65 30.89 -12.79 -12.76
N GLU A 66 32.21 -12.96 -12.67
CA GLU A 66 33.20 -12.05 -13.26
C GLU A 66 33.16 -12.05 -14.79
N ASN A 67 32.68 -13.15 -15.37
CA ASN A 67 32.61 -13.36 -16.82
C ASN A 67 31.21 -13.07 -17.41
N LEU A 68 30.27 -12.54 -16.61
CA LEU A 68 28.94 -12.21 -17.12
C LEU A 68 29.02 -11.09 -18.16
N GLY A 69 28.48 -11.36 -19.34
CA GLY A 69 28.39 -10.38 -20.41
C GLY A 69 27.61 -9.13 -19.99
N PRO A 70 27.85 -7.98 -20.65
CA PRO A 70 27.19 -6.72 -20.32
C PRO A 70 25.66 -6.80 -20.46
N GLU A 71 25.16 -7.65 -21.37
CA GLU A 71 23.74 -7.90 -21.60
C GLU A 71 23.05 -8.48 -20.35
N VAL A 72 23.70 -9.45 -19.71
CA VAL A 72 23.21 -10.10 -18.49
C VAL A 72 23.20 -9.11 -17.33
N THR A 73 24.32 -8.43 -17.16
CA THR A 73 24.50 -7.43 -16.11
C THR A 73 23.49 -6.29 -16.24
N LEU A 74 23.27 -5.77 -17.44
CA LEU A 74 22.30 -4.70 -17.68
C LEU A 74 20.87 -5.17 -17.40
N SER A 75 20.50 -6.38 -17.84
CA SER A 75 19.17 -6.94 -17.60
C SER A 75 18.86 -7.07 -16.10
N LEU A 76 19.80 -7.63 -15.33
CA LEU A 76 19.67 -7.77 -13.87
C LEU A 76 19.66 -6.41 -13.18
N LEU A 77 20.49 -5.46 -13.64
CA LEU A 77 20.56 -4.11 -13.09
C LEU A 77 19.24 -3.36 -13.30
N VAL A 78 18.67 -3.42 -14.51
CA VAL A 78 17.37 -2.79 -14.81
C VAL A 78 16.29 -3.31 -13.88
N ILE A 79 16.17 -4.63 -13.70
CA ILE A 79 15.18 -5.22 -12.80
C ILE A 79 15.42 -4.78 -11.35
N ARG A 80 16.68 -4.77 -10.90
CA ARG A 80 17.03 -4.35 -9.55
C ARG A 80 16.67 -2.88 -9.30
N VAL A 81 16.97 -2.00 -10.25
CA VAL A 81 16.62 -0.57 -10.15
C VAL A 81 15.11 -0.40 -10.15
N LEU A 82 14.39 -1.06 -11.05
CA LEU A 82 12.93 -0.99 -11.10
C LEU A 82 12.29 -1.50 -9.80
N ASN A 83 12.79 -2.59 -9.22
CA ASN A 83 12.32 -3.09 -7.93
C ASN A 83 12.53 -2.07 -6.80
N VAL A 84 13.70 -1.44 -6.75
CA VAL A 84 14.05 -0.42 -5.75
C VAL A 84 13.15 0.81 -5.88
N VAL A 85 13.00 1.33 -7.09
CA VAL A 85 12.16 2.48 -7.39
C VAL A 85 10.71 2.16 -7.03
N ASP A 86 10.23 0.98 -7.38
CA ASP A 86 8.89 0.55 -7.06
C ASP A 86 8.64 0.49 -5.54
N ALA A 87 9.53 -0.13 -4.78
CA ALA A 87 9.44 -0.18 -3.32
C ALA A 87 9.43 1.23 -2.70
N TYR A 88 10.25 2.14 -3.21
CA TYR A 88 10.27 3.53 -2.77
C TYR A 88 8.94 4.24 -3.05
N LEU A 89 8.42 4.14 -4.28
CA LEU A 89 7.17 4.79 -4.69
C LEU A 89 5.97 4.25 -3.91
N VAL A 90 5.92 2.94 -3.66
CA VAL A 90 4.89 2.33 -2.80
C VAL A 90 4.93 2.90 -1.39
N ALA A 91 6.11 2.98 -0.77
CA ALA A 91 6.25 3.55 0.56
C ALA A 91 5.83 5.03 0.61
N VAL A 92 6.15 5.82 -0.43
CA VAL A 92 5.73 7.22 -0.54
C VAL A 92 4.22 7.34 -0.63
N ARG A 93 3.57 6.54 -1.48
CA ARG A 93 2.10 6.50 -1.62
C ARG A 93 1.42 6.09 -0.33
N ASP A 94 1.90 5.02 0.32
CA ASP A 94 1.34 4.53 1.59
C ASP A 94 1.45 5.58 2.70
N THR A 95 2.55 6.36 2.72
CA THR A 95 2.72 7.46 3.67
C THR A 95 1.76 8.61 3.38
N ALA A 96 1.56 8.96 2.10
CA ALA A 96 0.64 10.02 1.71
C ALA A 96 -0.82 9.68 2.05
N SER A 97 -1.26 8.46 1.75
CA SER A 97 -2.60 7.98 2.10
C SER A 97 -2.85 7.99 3.61
N ALA A 98 -1.88 7.54 4.41
CA ALA A 98 -2.00 7.53 5.86
C ALA A 98 -2.04 8.94 6.49
N VAL A 99 -1.55 9.97 5.79
CA VAL A 99 -1.68 11.37 6.23
C VAL A 99 -3.06 11.91 5.84
N ALA A 100 -3.54 11.61 4.64
CA ALA A 100 -4.86 12.05 4.18
C ALA A 100 -5.98 11.49 5.07
N GLU A 101 -5.90 10.22 5.47
CA GLU A 101 -6.89 9.57 6.35
C GLU A 101 -6.91 10.15 7.77
N ARG A 102 -5.83 10.78 8.24
CA ARG A 102 -5.79 11.40 9.57
C ARG A 102 -6.44 12.77 9.64
N ILE A 103 -6.75 13.39 8.51
CA ILE A 103 -7.46 14.67 8.47
C ILE A 103 -8.94 14.33 8.52
N PRO A 104 -9.66 14.61 9.63
CA PRO A 104 -11.09 14.36 9.69
C PRO A 104 -11.76 15.25 8.65
N THR A 105 -12.34 14.65 7.62
CA THR A 105 -13.25 15.36 6.71
C THR A 105 -14.57 15.56 7.45
N PRO A 106 -15.03 16.81 7.66
CA PRO A 106 -16.34 17.04 8.26
C PRO A 106 -17.40 16.36 7.41
N GLY A 107 -18.07 15.34 7.94
CA GLY A 107 -19.14 14.59 7.27
C GLY A 107 -18.79 13.20 6.71
N SER A 108 -17.63 12.60 7.03
CA SER A 108 -17.26 11.25 6.53
C SER A 108 -17.41 10.10 7.52
N ASP A 109 -17.96 10.35 8.71
CA ASP A 109 -18.18 9.30 9.70
C ASP A 109 -19.47 8.55 9.34
N GLY A 110 -19.39 7.46 8.54
CA GLY A 110 -20.53 6.57 8.41
C GLY A 110 -20.59 5.53 7.27
N ALA A 111 -19.84 5.66 6.17
CA ALA A 111 -20.09 4.79 4.99
C ALA A 111 -19.51 3.36 5.07
N ALA A 112 -19.02 2.90 6.22
CA ALA A 112 -18.39 1.59 6.37
C ALA A 112 -18.77 0.83 7.64
N ALA A 113 -20.06 0.82 8.02
CA ALA A 113 -20.67 -0.25 8.81
C ALA A 113 -22.20 -0.08 8.82
N GLY A 114 -22.94 -1.03 8.24
CA GLY A 114 -24.40 -1.10 8.35
C GLY A 114 -25.16 -0.54 7.15
N ALA A 115 -25.32 -1.37 6.11
CA ALA A 115 -26.57 -1.32 5.38
C ALA A 115 -27.65 -1.81 6.35
N ASP A 116 -28.64 -0.95 6.65
CA ASP A 116 -30.00 -1.25 7.13
C ASP A 116 -30.48 -0.19 8.14
N ALA A 117 -30.82 0.99 7.63
CA ALA A 117 -31.88 1.91 8.10
C ALA A 117 -31.65 3.29 7.45
N ALA A 118 -31.92 3.42 6.15
CA ALA A 118 -32.15 4.75 5.60
C ALA A 118 -33.50 5.23 6.15
N GLY A 119 -33.48 5.95 7.27
CA GLY A 119 -34.56 6.85 7.61
C GLY A 119 -34.77 7.80 6.44
N GLU A 120 -36.02 8.06 6.08
CA GLU A 120 -36.35 9.01 5.01
C GLU A 120 -35.67 10.36 5.30
N PRO A 121 -35.05 11.03 4.31
CA PRO A 121 -34.41 12.32 4.53
C PRO A 121 -35.49 13.32 4.97
N ALA A 122 -35.47 13.66 6.26
CA ALA A 122 -36.33 14.69 6.79
C ALA A 122 -35.75 16.06 6.40
N GLU A 123 -36.61 17.03 6.09
CA GLU A 123 -36.17 18.42 5.93
C GLU A 123 -36.27 19.12 7.29
N CYS A 124 -35.25 19.90 7.64
CA CYS A 124 -35.28 20.71 8.85
C CYS A 124 -36.43 21.74 8.77
N PRO A 125 -37.39 21.74 9.72
CA PRO A 125 -38.56 22.62 9.65
C PRO A 125 -38.22 24.12 9.75
N GLU A 126 -37.05 24.46 10.28
CA GLU A 126 -36.61 25.85 10.44
C GLU A 126 -35.91 26.44 9.20
N CYS A 127 -35.18 25.61 8.45
CA CYS A 127 -34.34 26.11 7.34
C CYS A 127 -34.51 25.38 6.02
N GLY A 128 -35.31 24.31 5.98
CA GLY A 128 -35.63 23.54 4.78
C GLY A 128 -34.45 22.80 4.16
N LYS A 129 -33.37 22.59 4.90
CA LYS A 129 -32.23 21.78 4.47
C LYS A 129 -32.45 20.32 4.86
N GLU A 130 -31.86 19.43 4.06
CA GLU A 130 -31.80 18.00 4.36
C GLU A 130 -31.16 17.77 5.74
N LEU A 131 -31.86 16.99 6.56
CA LEU A 131 -31.56 16.69 7.94
C LEU A 131 -31.63 15.18 8.14
N ASP A 132 -30.58 14.64 8.74
CA ASP A 132 -30.54 13.27 9.20
C ASP A 132 -31.40 13.14 10.47
N SER A 133 -32.34 12.20 10.49
CA SER A 133 -33.25 11.97 11.61
C SER A 133 -32.56 11.47 12.87
N ASP A 134 -31.32 10.99 12.76
CA ASP A 134 -30.52 10.52 13.90
C ASP A 134 -29.81 11.67 14.65
N LEU A 135 -29.93 12.91 14.16
CA LEU A 135 -29.34 14.10 14.77
C LEU A 135 -30.37 14.92 15.55
N ASP A 136 -30.15 15.07 16.86
CA ASP A 136 -30.93 15.96 17.74
C ASP A 136 -30.66 17.46 17.49
N PHE A 137 -29.90 17.80 16.45
CA PHE A 137 -29.62 19.18 16.05
C PHE A 137 -29.37 19.30 14.55
N CYS A 138 -29.67 20.46 13.97
CA CYS A 138 -29.39 20.76 12.58
C CYS A 138 -27.98 21.35 12.38
N PRO A 139 -27.09 20.70 11.59
CA PRO A 139 -25.75 21.21 11.31
C PRO A 139 -25.72 22.53 10.52
N TRP A 140 -26.81 22.88 9.84
CA TRP A 140 -26.88 24.03 8.95
C TRP A 140 -27.23 25.34 9.67
N CYS A 141 -28.24 25.29 10.53
CA CYS A 141 -28.76 26.47 11.22
C CYS A 141 -28.56 26.42 12.73
N THR A 142 -28.01 25.32 13.27
CA THR A 142 -27.73 25.10 14.69
C THR A 142 -28.95 24.98 15.61
N THR A 143 -30.15 24.86 15.04
CA THR A 143 -31.38 24.54 15.78
C THR A 143 -31.28 23.17 16.45
N ARG A 144 -31.72 23.05 17.71
CA ARG A 144 -31.82 21.78 18.45
C ARG A 144 -33.25 21.27 18.43
N PHE A 145 -33.41 19.96 18.42
CA PHE A 145 -34.70 19.28 18.50
C PHE A 145 -34.77 18.52 19.81
N ASP A 146 -35.90 18.60 20.50
CA ASP A 146 -36.12 17.81 21.71
C ASP A 146 -36.44 16.37 21.27
N ALA A 147 -35.66 15.39 21.72
CA ALA A 147 -36.00 13.98 21.55
C ALA A 147 -37.39 13.73 22.18
N PRO A 148 -38.25 12.90 21.56
CA PRO A 148 -39.56 12.64 22.11
C PRO A 148 -39.42 12.07 23.53
N ASP A 149 -39.98 12.77 24.51
CA ASP A 149 -40.12 12.29 25.89
C ASP A 149 -40.67 10.85 25.86
N ASP A 150 -39.97 9.91 26.50
CA ASP A 150 -40.52 8.61 26.91
C ASP A 150 -41.68 8.87 27.90
N ALA A 151 -42.83 9.21 27.35
CA ALA A 151 -44.06 9.39 28.08
C ALA A 151 -44.64 8.02 28.47
N ASP A 152 -44.73 7.81 29.79
CA ASP A 152 -45.59 6.87 30.50
C ASP A 152 -45.39 5.36 30.27
N SER A 153 -44.83 4.71 31.31
CA SER A 153 -45.32 3.40 31.77
C SER A 153 -45.07 3.26 33.28
N ALA A 154 -46.12 3.63 34.02
CA ALA A 154 -46.61 3.20 35.34
C ALA A 154 -45.75 2.24 36.19
#